data_AF-B4I3R1-F1
#
_entry.id   AF-B4I3R1-F1
#
_cell.length_a   1.000
_cell.length_b   1.000
_cell.length_c   1.000
_cell.angle_alpha   90.00
_cell.angle_beta   90.00
_cell.angle_gamma   90.00
#
_symmetry.space_group_name_H-M   'P 1'
#
loop_
_entity.id
_entity.type
_entity.pdbx_description
1 polymer ?
#
loop_
_entity_poly.entity_id
_entity_poly.type
_entity_poly.pdbx_seq_one_letter_code
_entity_poly.pdbx_strand_id
1 'polypeptide(L)'
;MAKMYGKGKTAIESEELQKRRWQIELEFVQCLSNPNYLNFLAQRGFFKDQSFINYLKYLQYWKEPDYAKYLMYPMCLYFLDLLQYEHFRREIVNSQCCKFIDDQAILQWQHYTRKRIKLIENVTAAQQQQQQLQQQQQQANGMEAATGGDSAAPTPNVNGSASTADGQQPSSALQPVQAQPGNPQQQQQQINGLASGANIKLELN
;
A
#
# COMPACT_ATOMS: atom_id res chain seq x y z
N MET A 1 49.18 27.96 -43.59
CA MET A 1 48.74 26.72 -42.92
C MET A 1 47.51 27.05 -42.08
N ALA A 2 46.30 26.59 -42.46
CA ALA A 2 45.08 26.88 -41.73
C ALA A 2 44.09 25.72 -41.85
N LYS A 3 43.65 25.17 -40.72
CA LYS A 3 42.51 24.22 -40.64
C LYS A 3 41.49 24.81 -39.67
N MET A 4 40.42 25.38 -40.23
CA MET A 4 39.25 25.81 -39.46
C MET A 4 38.51 24.56 -38.97
N TYR A 5 38.49 24.32 -37.66
CA TYR A 5 37.69 23.23 -37.10
C TYR A 5 36.21 23.63 -37.16
N GLY A 6 35.45 22.90 -37.99
CA GLY A 6 34.00 23.05 -38.08
C GLY A 6 33.34 22.71 -36.75
N LYS A 7 32.99 23.73 -35.97
CA LYS A 7 32.27 23.58 -34.70
C LYS A 7 30.85 23.10 -35.02
N GLY A 8 30.63 21.79 -34.86
CA GLY A 8 29.39 21.13 -35.23
C GLY A 8 28.20 21.77 -34.53
N LYS A 9 27.35 22.47 -35.30
CA LYS A 9 26.04 22.91 -34.81
C LYS A 9 25.18 21.67 -34.66
N THR A 10 24.95 21.24 -33.42
CA THR A 10 23.72 20.51 -33.09
C THR A 10 22.56 21.39 -33.57
N ALA A 11 21.84 20.95 -34.60
CA ALA A 11 20.68 21.69 -35.09
C ALA A 11 19.67 21.79 -33.95
N ILE A 12 19.31 23.02 -33.58
CA ILE A 12 18.25 23.24 -32.60
C ILE A 12 16.96 22.76 -33.24
N GLU A 13 16.39 21.69 -32.68
CA GLU A 13 15.15 21.09 -33.17
C GLU A 13 14.01 22.12 -33.09
N SER A 14 13.19 22.20 -34.13
CA SER A 14 12.06 23.14 -34.14
C SER A 14 11.08 22.82 -33.01
N GLU A 15 10.47 23.84 -32.42
CA GLU A 15 9.51 23.68 -31.32
C GLU A 15 8.38 22.69 -31.68
N GLU A 16 7.91 22.73 -32.93
CA GLU A 16 6.89 21.82 -33.47
C GLU A 16 7.38 20.38 -33.64
N LEU A 17 8.67 20.18 -33.93
CA LEU A 17 9.29 18.85 -33.96
C LEU A 17 9.44 18.29 -32.54
N GLN A 18 9.92 19.11 -31.60
CA GLN A 18 10.02 18.76 -30.18
C GLN A 18 8.65 18.38 -29.59
N LYS A 19 7.58 19.15 -29.89
CA LYS A 19 6.18 18.85 -29.50
C LYS A 19 5.71 17.52 -30.11
N ARG A 20 5.89 17.33 -31.42
CA ARG A 20 5.53 16.09 -32.11
C ARG A 20 6.26 14.87 -31.54
N ARG A 21 7.56 14.99 -31.24
CA ARG A 21 8.35 13.91 -30.65
C ARG A 21 7.83 13.54 -29.26
N TRP A 22 7.56 14.54 -28.41
CA TRP A 22 6.95 14.33 -27.09
C TRP A 22 5.57 13.65 -27.16
N GLN A 23 4.71 14.04 -28.11
CA GLN A 23 3.41 13.38 -28.33
C GLN A 23 3.58 11.91 -28.75
N ILE A 24 4.48 11.61 -29.69
CA ILE A 24 4.75 10.24 -30.15
C ILE A 24 5.36 9.40 -29.02
N GLU A 25 6.25 9.97 -28.20
CA GLU A 25 6.81 9.30 -27.01
C GLU A 25 5.72 8.99 -25.98
N LEU A 26 4.81 9.92 -25.71
CA LEU A 26 3.66 9.77 -24.80
C LEU A 26 2.69 8.67 -25.26
N GLU A 27 2.35 8.64 -26.54
CA GLU A 27 1.47 7.61 -27.13
C GLU A 27 2.16 6.24 -27.14
N PHE A 28 3.44 6.19 -27.54
CA PHE A 28 4.22 4.95 -27.58
C PHE A 28 4.38 4.33 -26.18
N VAL A 29 4.73 5.12 -25.16
CA VAL A 29 4.84 4.62 -23.78
C VAL A 29 3.49 4.09 -23.31
N GLN A 30 2.38 4.81 -23.53
CA GLN A 30 1.06 4.31 -23.14
C GLN A 30 0.66 3.01 -23.85
N CYS A 31 1.06 2.80 -25.12
CA CYS A 31 0.86 1.53 -25.83
C CYS A 31 1.55 0.33 -25.16
N LEU A 32 2.63 0.54 -24.38
CA LEU A 32 3.28 -0.53 -23.60
C LEU A 32 2.38 -1.11 -22.50
N SER A 33 1.25 -0.48 -22.18
CA SER A 33 0.23 -1.01 -21.26
C SER A 33 -0.47 -2.27 -21.77
N ASN A 34 -0.43 -2.55 -23.08
CA ASN A 34 -1.13 -3.67 -23.71
C ASN A 34 -0.20 -4.88 -23.89
N PRO A 35 -0.40 -6.01 -23.18
CA PRO A 35 0.45 -7.19 -23.30
C PRO A 35 0.57 -7.71 -24.75
N ASN A 36 -0.49 -7.60 -25.54
CA ASN A 36 -0.51 -8.07 -26.93
C ASN A 36 0.40 -7.22 -27.83
N TYR A 37 0.52 -5.91 -27.54
CA TYR A 37 1.46 -5.04 -28.25
C TYR A 37 2.91 -5.35 -27.87
N LEU A 38 3.17 -5.69 -26.59
CA LEU A 38 4.49 -6.18 -26.16
C LEU A 38 4.84 -7.50 -26.86
N ASN A 39 3.90 -8.45 -26.95
CA ASN A 39 4.08 -9.72 -27.64
C ASN A 39 4.39 -9.53 -29.14
N PHE A 40 3.68 -8.61 -29.81
CA PHE A 40 3.94 -8.21 -31.19
C PHE A 40 5.35 -7.62 -31.39
N LEU A 41 5.80 -6.73 -30.50
CA LEU A 41 7.16 -6.17 -30.54
C LEU A 41 8.23 -7.25 -30.31
N ALA A 42 7.97 -8.18 -29.39
CA ALA A 42 8.85 -9.28 -29.03
C ALA A 42 9.02 -10.28 -30.19
N GLN A 43 7.92 -10.70 -30.82
CA GLN A 43 7.93 -11.61 -31.98
C GLN A 43 8.67 -11.00 -33.18
N ARG A 44 8.51 -9.69 -33.42
CA ARG A 44 9.27 -8.96 -34.46
C ARG A 44 10.74 -8.71 -34.11
N GLY A 45 11.17 -9.07 -32.90
CA GLY A 45 12.57 -9.01 -32.49
C GLY A 45 13.07 -7.63 -32.07
N PHE A 46 12.21 -6.61 -31.91
CA PHE A 46 12.62 -5.28 -31.47
C PHE A 46 13.37 -5.32 -30.12
N PHE A 47 12.94 -6.19 -29.21
CA PHE A 47 13.58 -6.44 -27.91
C PHE A 47 14.95 -7.14 -27.96
N LYS A 48 15.46 -7.44 -29.17
CA LYS A 48 16.83 -7.96 -29.41
C LYS A 48 17.80 -6.87 -29.89
N ASP A 49 17.30 -5.73 -30.37
CA ASP A 49 18.13 -4.60 -30.78
C ASP A 49 18.53 -3.75 -29.58
N GLN A 50 19.83 -3.57 -29.38
CA GLN A 50 20.37 -2.74 -28.31
C GLN A 50 19.99 -1.25 -28.48
N SER A 51 19.77 -0.78 -29.71
CA SER A 51 19.34 0.60 -29.99
C SER A 51 17.94 0.84 -29.43
N PHE A 52 17.00 -0.09 -29.68
CA PHE A 52 15.66 -0.07 -29.10
C PHE A 52 15.66 -0.25 -27.58
N ILE A 53 16.51 -1.13 -27.02
CA ILE A 53 16.69 -1.24 -25.56
C ILE A 53 17.18 0.08 -24.95
N ASN A 54 18.12 0.77 -25.60
CA ASN A 54 18.59 2.08 -25.17
C ASN A 54 17.49 3.15 -25.24
N TYR A 55 16.59 3.07 -26.23
CA TYR A 55 15.41 3.94 -26.33
C TYR A 55 14.39 3.67 -25.21
N LEU A 56 14.12 2.40 -24.87
CA LEU A 56 13.32 2.03 -23.70
C LEU A 56 13.95 2.50 -22.38
N LYS A 57 15.29 2.59 -22.30
CA LYS A 57 15.98 3.18 -21.16
C LYS A 57 15.88 4.71 -21.15
N TYR A 58 15.90 5.37 -22.30
CA TYR A 58 15.67 6.82 -22.41
C TYR A 58 14.26 7.19 -21.91
N LEU A 59 13.22 6.45 -22.33
CA LEU A 59 11.83 6.69 -21.96
C LEU A 59 11.53 6.53 -20.45
N GLN A 60 12.48 6.08 -19.63
CA GLN A 60 12.33 6.03 -18.17
C GLN A 60 12.09 7.41 -17.52
N TYR A 61 12.38 8.52 -18.23
CA TYR A 61 12.04 9.88 -17.77
C TYR A 61 10.53 10.07 -17.53
N TRP A 62 9.67 9.31 -18.21
CA TRP A 62 8.21 9.33 -18.04
C TRP A 62 7.72 8.93 -16.64
N LYS A 63 8.60 8.41 -15.77
CA LYS A 63 8.30 8.10 -14.36
C LYS A 63 8.50 9.28 -13.42
N GLU A 64 9.20 10.33 -13.84
CA GLU A 64 9.35 11.54 -13.03
C GLU A 64 7.98 12.24 -12.93
N PRO A 65 7.61 12.80 -11.76
CA PRO A 65 6.26 13.28 -11.50
C PRO A 65 5.80 14.37 -12.47
N ASP A 66 6.74 15.15 -13.01
CA ASP A 66 6.45 16.19 -13.98
C ASP A 66 5.99 15.68 -15.35
N TYR A 67 6.31 14.44 -15.71
CA TYR A 67 5.86 13.80 -16.95
C TYR A 67 4.78 12.74 -16.69
N ALA A 68 4.88 11.99 -15.59
CA ALA A 68 3.94 10.92 -15.24
C ALA A 68 2.49 11.40 -15.14
N LYS A 69 2.27 12.68 -14.78
CA LYS A 69 0.95 13.33 -14.69
C LYS A 69 0.15 13.37 -16.02
N TYR A 70 0.80 13.11 -17.16
CA TYR A 70 0.15 13.06 -18.48
C TYR A 70 -0.24 11.63 -18.94
N LEU A 71 0.12 10.60 -18.18
CA LEU A 71 -0.15 9.20 -18.54
C LEU A 71 -1.53 8.76 -18.03
N MET A 72 -2.42 8.36 -18.94
CA MET A 72 -3.75 7.85 -18.57
C MET A 72 -3.74 6.38 -18.15
N TYR A 73 -2.74 5.61 -18.61
CA TYR A 73 -2.63 4.17 -18.38
C TYR A 73 -1.40 3.84 -17.51
N PRO A 74 -1.51 3.82 -16.16
CA PRO A 74 -0.34 3.68 -15.27
C PRO A 74 0.40 2.34 -15.42
N MET A 75 -0.22 1.32 -16.03
CA MET A 75 0.43 0.03 -16.33
C MET A 75 1.62 0.15 -17.28
N CYS A 76 1.70 1.19 -18.14
CA CYS A 76 2.84 1.37 -19.03
C CYS A 76 4.18 1.46 -18.28
N LEU A 77 4.22 2.15 -17.15
CA LEU A 77 5.45 2.35 -16.37
C LEU A 77 5.92 1.03 -15.74
N TYR A 78 4.98 0.19 -15.30
CA TYR A 78 5.27 -1.15 -14.79
C TYR A 78 5.87 -2.04 -15.89
N PHE A 79 5.30 -2.05 -17.09
CA PHE A 79 5.87 -2.80 -18.21
C PHE A 79 7.19 -2.19 -18.72
N LEU A 80 7.35 -0.87 -18.71
CA LEU A 80 8.60 -0.19 -19.08
C LEU A 80 9.77 -0.60 -18.16
N ASP A 81 9.50 -0.80 -16.87
CA ASP A 81 10.44 -1.39 -15.91
C ASP A 81 10.70 -2.87 -16.19
N LEU A 82 9.66 -3.68 -16.38
CA LEU A 82 9.82 -5.10 -16.72
C LEU A 82 10.65 -5.30 -18.00
N LEU A 83 10.49 -4.45 -19.01
CA LEU A 83 11.26 -4.47 -20.25
C LEU A 83 12.75 -4.14 -20.08
N GLN A 84 13.20 -3.59 -18.96
CA GLN A 84 14.64 -3.44 -18.68
C GLN A 84 15.30 -4.81 -18.44
N TYR A 85 14.57 -5.76 -17.87
CA TYR A 85 15.06 -7.11 -17.57
C TYR A 85 15.01 -8.00 -18.82
N GLU A 86 16.19 -8.50 -19.23
CA GLU A 86 16.29 -9.36 -20.43
C GLU A 86 15.44 -10.64 -20.31
N HIS A 87 15.30 -11.19 -19.11
CA HIS A 87 14.46 -12.36 -18.86
C HIS A 87 13.02 -12.13 -19.29
N PHE A 88 12.41 -11.01 -18.89
CA PHE A 88 11.05 -10.66 -19.30
C PHE A 88 10.97 -10.40 -20.82
N ARG A 89 11.97 -9.73 -21.41
CA ARG A 89 12.06 -9.53 -22.87
C ARG A 89 12.10 -10.84 -23.67
N ARG A 90 12.63 -11.93 -23.10
CA ARG A 90 12.62 -13.28 -23.71
C ARG A 90 11.28 -13.98 -23.50
N GLU A 91 10.73 -13.98 -22.29
CA GLU A 91 9.45 -14.64 -21.97
C GLU A 91 8.25 -14.01 -22.70
N ILE A 92 8.22 -12.68 -22.85
CA ILE A 92 7.09 -11.97 -23.48
C ILE A 92 6.97 -12.23 -25.00
N VAL A 93 7.92 -12.97 -25.61
CA VAL A 93 7.76 -13.54 -26.97
C VAL A 93 6.67 -14.63 -27.00
N ASN A 94 6.51 -15.36 -25.89
CA ASN A 94 5.53 -16.43 -25.75
C ASN A 94 4.12 -15.85 -25.53
N SER A 95 3.19 -16.12 -26.45
CA SER A 95 1.81 -15.62 -26.37
C SER A 95 1.03 -16.18 -25.17
N GLN A 96 1.46 -17.29 -24.56
CA GLN A 96 0.90 -17.79 -23.31
C GLN A 96 1.33 -16.94 -22.10
N CYS A 97 2.53 -16.35 -22.12
CA CYS A 97 2.95 -15.33 -21.13
C CYS A 97 2.08 -14.07 -21.28
N CYS A 98 1.86 -13.62 -22.52
CA CYS A 98 0.95 -12.52 -22.85
C CYS A 98 -0.47 -12.76 -22.32
N LYS A 99 -1.08 -13.93 -22.59
CA LYS A 99 -2.41 -14.28 -22.10
C LYS A 99 -2.46 -14.34 -20.57
N PHE A 100 -1.44 -14.92 -19.92
CA PHE A 100 -1.38 -14.96 -18.45
C PHE A 100 -1.38 -13.55 -17.83
N ILE A 101 -0.63 -12.61 -18.41
CA ILE A 101 -0.59 -11.21 -17.94
C ILE A 101 -1.96 -10.53 -18.12
N ASP A 102 -2.65 -10.78 -19.23
CA ASP A 102 -3.99 -10.26 -19.51
C ASP A 102 -5.04 -10.84 -18.52
N ASP A 103 -5.00 -12.16 -18.28
CA ASP A 103 -5.82 -12.84 -17.27
C ASP A 103 -5.58 -12.25 -15.86
N GLN A 104 -4.32 -11.97 -15.48
CA GLN A 104 -4.01 -11.33 -14.20
C GLN A 104 -4.52 -9.89 -14.11
N ALA A 105 -4.44 -9.10 -15.19
CA ALA A 105 -4.96 -7.73 -15.22
C ALA A 105 -6.49 -7.71 -15.03
N ILE A 106 -7.20 -8.61 -15.71
CA ILE A 106 -8.66 -8.79 -15.57
C ILE A 106 -9.03 -9.19 -14.14
N LEU A 107 -8.34 -10.19 -13.55
CA LEU A 107 -8.56 -10.60 -12.15
C LEU A 107 -8.26 -9.49 -11.14
N GLN A 108 -7.23 -8.66 -11.40
CA GLN A 108 -6.94 -7.48 -10.59
C GLN A 108 -8.10 -6.49 -10.63
N TRP A 109 -8.63 -6.17 -11.81
CA TRP A 109 -9.76 -5.24 -11.96
C TRP A 109 -11.06 -5.77 -11.32
N GLN A 110 -11.42 -7.04 -11.58
CA GLN A 110 -12.60 -7.69 -10.98
C GLN A 110 -12.62 -7.64 -9.45
N HIS A 111 -11.44 -7.69 -8.82
CA HIS A 111 -11.31 -7.66 -7.37
C HIS A 111 -10.93 -6.28 -6.80
N TYR A 112 -10.56 -5.30 -7.64
CA TYR A 112 -10.04 -4.00 -7.21
C TYR A 112 -11.00 -3.27 -6.27
N THR A 113 -12.25 -3.05 -6.70
CA THR A 113 -13.28 -2.34 -5.91
C THR A 113 -13.54 -3.03 -4.56
N ARG A 114 -13.67 -4.36 -4.55
CA ARG A 114 -13.93 -5.13 -3.32
C ARG A 114 -12.72 -5.13 -2.37
N LYS A 115 -11.49 -5.15 -2.88
CA LYS A 115 -10.26 -5.01 -2.08
C LYS A 115 -10.13 -3.58 -1.53
N ARG A 116 -10.44 -2.56 -2.32
CA ARG A 116 -10.41 -1.14 -1.93
C ARG A 116 -11.41 -0.81 -0.84
N ILE A 117 -12.66 -1.28 -0.95
CA ILE A 117 -13.70 -1.08 0.07
C ILE A 117 -13.24 -1.68 1.41
N LYS A 118 -12.82 -2.95 1.43
CA LYS A 118 -12.31 -3.61 2.64
C LYS A 118 -11.10 -2.91 3.28
N LEU A 119 -10.21 -2.34 2.47
CA LEU A 119 -9.08 -1.57 2.98
C LEU A 119 -9.54 -0.28 3.67
N ILE A 120 -10.53 0.42 3.10
CA ILE A 120 -11.10 1.64 3.69
C ILE A 120 -11.84 1.30 4.98
N GLU A 121 -12.70 0.27 4.98
CA GLU A 121 -13.42 -0.24 6.16
C GLU A 121 -12.45 -0.54 7.32
N ASN A 122 -11.37 -1.27 7.05
CA ASN A 122 -10.34 -1.60 8.06
C ASN A 122 -9.62 -0.34 8.60
N VAL A 123 -9.30 0.64 7.75
CA VAL A 123 -8.65 1.89 8.17
C VAL A 123 -9.59 2.74 9.02
N THR A 124 -10.85 2.87 8.64
CA THR A 124 -11.86 3.62 9.41
C THR A 124 -12.13 2.96 10.77
N ALA A 125 -12.23 1.62 10.82
CA ALA A 125 -12.39 0.89 12.09
C ALA A 125 -11.19 1.11 13.04
N ALA A 126 -9.96 1.05 12.52
CA ALA A 126 -8.75 1.30 13.31
C ALA A 126 -8.70 2.75 13.85
N GLN A 127 -9.11 3.74 13.04
CA GLN A 127 -9.18 5.15 13.46
C GLN A 127 -10.22 5.36 14.58
N GLN A 128 -11.41 4.74 14.47
CA GLN A 128 -12.44 4.80 15.51
C GLN A 128 -11.96 4.18 16.83
N GLN A 129 -11.26 3.04 16.77
CA GLN A 129 -10.67 2.41 17.95
C GLN A 129 -9.60 3.30 18.62
N GLN A 130 -8.77 3.98 17.83
CA GLN A 130 -7.80 4.95 18.36
C GLN A 130 -8.45 6.16 19.04
N GLN A 131 -9.54 6.69 18.49
CA GLN A 131 -10.29 7.80 19.10
C GLN A 131 -10.97 7.40 20.43
N GLN A 132 -11.52 6.18 20.52
CA GLN A 132 -12.08 5.66 21.78
C GLN A 132 -11.02 5.53 22.87
N LEU A 133 -9.82 5.03 22.54
CA LEU A 133 -8.69 4.92 23.47
C LEU A 133 -8.24 6.30 23.99
N GLN A 134 -8.21 7.33 23.14
CA GLN A 134 -7.91 8.70 23.58
C GLN A 134 -8.99 9.28 24.50
N GLN A 135 -10.28 9.14 24.16
CA GLN A 135 -11.38 9.63 25.02
C GLN A 135 -11.35 8.96 26.41
N GLN A 136 -11.04 7.67 26.48
CA GLN A 136 -10.92 6.93 27.74
C GLN A 136 -9.75 7.43 28.60
N GLN A 137 -8.61 7.78 28.00
CA GLN A 137 -7.49 8.44 28.72
C GLN A 137 -7.82 9.86 29.17
N GLN A 138 -8.59 10.63 28.38
CA GLN A 138 -9.06 11.96 28.78
C GLN A 138 -9.98 11.89 30.02
N GLN A 139 -10.87 10.90 30.10
CA GLN A 139 -11.77 10.72 31.24
C GLN A 139 -11.04 10.25 32.50
N ALA A 140 -10.03 9.38 32.37
CA ALA A 140 -9.21 8.93 33.51
C ALA A 140 -8.49 10.10 34.21
N ASN A 141 -7.88 11.01 33.41
CA ASN A 141 -7.20 12.21 33.92
C ASN A 141 -8.15 13.22 34.62
N GLY A 142 -9.47 13.10 34.44
CA GLY A 142 -10.45 13.97 35.06
C GLY A 142 -10.78 13.63 36.52
N MET A 143 -10.40 12.42 36.99
CA MET A 143 -10.88 11.89 38.28
C MET A 143 -9.93 12.15 39.46
N GLU A 144 -8.62 12.30 39.22
CA GLU A 144 -7.62 12.45 40.28
C GLU A 144 -7.64 13.83 40.97
N ALA A 145 -8.34 14.81 40.39
CA ALA A 145 -8.46 16.17 40.95
C ALA A 145 -9.47 16.31 42.11
N ALA A 146 -10.15 15.22 42.51
CA ALA A 146 -11.34 15.28 43.37
C ALA A 146 -11.23 14.57 44.74
N THR A 147 -10.02 14.14 45.17
CA THR A 147 -9.80 13.55 46.50
C THR A 147 -8.57 14.14 47.18
N GLY A 148 -8.74 15.29 47.84
CA GLY A 148 -7.74 15.92 48.70
C GLY A 148 -8.39 16.62 49.89
N GLY A 149 -7.92 16.33 51.11
CA GLY A 149 -8.52 16.77 52.37
C GLY A 149 -9.45 15.70 52.99
N ASP A 150 -9.37 15.39 54.29
CA ASP A 150 -8.43 15.86 55.32
C ASP A 150 -8.19 14.77 56.40
N SER A 151 -7.51 15.14 57.47
CA SER A 151 -6.66 14.30 58.31
C SER A 151 -7.33 13.84 59.62
N ALA A 152 -6.99 12.64 60.09
CA ALA A 152 -7.08 12.29 61.51
C ALA A 152 -6.13 11.13 61.89
N ALA A 153 -5.16 11.40 62.77
CA ALA A 153 -4.40 10.39 63.50
C ALA A 153 -4.80 10.45 64.98
N PRO A 154 -4.79 9.31 65.69
CA PRO A 154 -3.91 9.25 66.88
C PRO A 154 -3.27 7.87 67.14
N THR A 155 -2.16 7.88 67.87
CA THR A 155 -1.55 6.75 68.61
C THR A 155 -1.70 7.04 70.12
N PRO A 156 -1.68 6.05 71.06
CA PRO A 156 -0.56 5.13 71.39
C PRO A 156 -0.99 3.63 71.36
N ASN A 157 -0.13 2.59 71.27
CA ASN A 157 0.89 2.07 72.20
C ASN A 157 0.28 1.67 73.58
N VAL A 158 0.51 0.52 74.26
CA VAL A 158 1.54 -0.56 74.33
C VAL A 158 0.77 -1.90 74.59
N ASN A 159 1.15 -3.18 74.35
CA ASN A 159 2.37 -3.98 74.03
C ASN A 159 1.97 -5.10 73.00
N GLY A 160 2.73 -6.16 72.64
CA GLY A 160 4.11 -6.59 72.91
C GLY A 160 4.26 -7.98 73.60
N SER A 161 4.49 -9.05 72.81
CA SER A 161 4.96 -10.42 73.19
C SER A 161 5.67 -11.07 71.98
N ALA A 162 6.70 -11.91 72.19
CA ALA A 162 7.54 -12.45 71.11
C ALA A 162 7.59 -13.99 71.06
N SER A 163 7.85 -14.55 69.87
CA SER A 163 8.32 -15.92 69.62
C SER A 163 8.94 -16.01 68.22
N THR A 164 9.74 -17.05 67.97
CA THR A 164 10.83 -17.07 66.95
C THR A 164 10.85 -18.33 66.06
N ALA A 165 11.57 -18.22 64.93
CA ALA A 165 11.78 -19.25 63.88
C ALA A 165 10.51 -19.63 63.09
N ASP A 166 10.56 -20.16 61.86
CA ASP A 166 11.67 -20.41 60.89
C ASP A 166 11.13 -20.01 59.48
N GLY A 167 11.91 -19.73 58.43
CA GLY A 167 12.64 -20.72 57.64
C GLY A 167 12.15 -20.75 56.16
N GLN A 168 13.08 -20.63 55.21
CA GLN A 168 12.97 -20.94 53.76
C GLN A 168 12.03 -20.14 52.81
N GLN A 169 12.55 -19.91 51.58
CA GLN A 169 11.79 -19.61 50.35
C GLN A 169 11.28 -20.94 49.72
N PRO A 170 10.34 -20.89 48.74
CA PRO A 170 10.81 -21.03 47.35
C PRO A 170 9.97 -20.28 46.28
N SER A 171 10.44 -20.37 45.03
CA SER A 171 9.86 -19.75 43.82
C SER A 171 8.62 -20.46 43.26
N SER A 172 7.74 -19.68 42.60
CA SER A 172 6.75 -20.16 41.62
C SER A 172 6.73 -19.15 40.44
N ALA A 173 7.11 -19.50 39.20
CA ALA A 173 6.56 -20.49 38.28
C ALA A 173 5.21 -20.06 37.65
N LEU A 174 5.25 -19.72 36.35
CA LEU A 174 4.09 -19.36 35.54
C LEU A 174 3.30 -20.61 35.14
N GLN A 175 1.96 -20.55 35.19
CA GLN A 175 1.07 -21.49 34.53
C GLN A 175 -0.10 -20.76 33.84
N PRO A 176 -0.59 -21.25 32.68
CA PRO A 176 -1.68 -20.62 31.95
C PRO A 176 -3.07 -21.00 32.50
N VAL A 177 -3.99 -20.04 32.49
CA VAL A 177 -5.41 -20.30 32.81
C VAL A 177 -6.08 -21.05 31.65
N GLN A 178 -6.70 -22.19 31.95
CA GLN A 178 -7.56 -22.91 31.00
C GLN A 178 -8.93 -22.24 30.88
N ALA A 179 -9.46 -22.15 29.66
CA ALA A 179 -10.83 -21.69 29.40
C ALA A 179 -11.78 -22.88 29.22
N GLN A 180 -12.98 -22.81 29.81
CA GLN A 180 -14.12 -23.68 29.50
C GLN A 180 -15.22 -22.90 28.75
N PRO A 181 -16.01 -23.57 27.89
CA PRO A 181 -16.90 -22.89 26.94
C PRO A 181 -18.25 -22.47 27.55
N GLY A 182 -18.71 -21.26 27.20
CA GLY A 182 -20.09 -20.82 27.38
C GLY A 182 -20.96 -21.04 26.14
N ASN A 183 -22.28 -21.20 26.32
CA ASN A 183 -23.20 -21.57 25.24
C ASN A 183 -23.33 -20.50 24.12
N PRO A 184 -23.30 -20.89 22.83
CA PRO A 184 -23.27 -19.95 21.70
C PRO A 184 -24.65 -19.37 21.28
N GLN A 185 -25.71 -19.52 22.09
CA GLN A 185 -27.09 -19.43 21.59
C GLN A 185 -27.85 -18.11 21.88
N GLN A 186 -27.19 -17.04 22.36
CA GLN A 186 -27.82 -15.72 22.57
C GLN A 186 -27.34 -14.60 21.61
N GLN A 187 -26.31 -14.82 20.78
CA GLN A 187 -25.75 -13.75 19.95
C GLN A 187 -26.43 -13.58 18.57
N GLN A 188 -27.51 -14.30 18.29
CA GLN A 188 -28.12 -14.35 16.95
C GLN A 188 -29.22 -13.30 16.69
N GLN A 189 -29.80 -12.68 17.73
CA GLN A 189 -31.01 -11.84 17.60
C GLN A 189 -30.79 -10.31 17.52
N GLN A 190 -29.56 -9.81 17.68
CA GLN A 190 -29.29 -8.35 17.59
C GLN A 190 -28.74 -7.88 16.22
N ILE A 191 -28.41 -8.80 15.30
CA ILE A 191 -27.73 -8.45 14.03
C ILE A 191 -28.69 -7.91 12.96
N ASN A 192 -30.00 -8.22 13.02
CA ASN A 192 -30.98 -7.81 12.01
C ASN A 192 -31.35 -6.30 12.04
N GLY A 193 -30.81 -5.50 12.96
CA GLY A 193 -31.25 -4.11 13.19
C GLY A 193 -30.71 -3.02 12.25
N LEU A 194 -29.55 -3.24 11.59
CA LEU A 194 -28.84 -2.16 10.86
C LEU A 194 -28.86 -2.28 9.32
N ALA A 195 -29.54 -3.29 8.76
CA ALA A 195 -29.46 -3.60 7.32
C ALA A 195 -30.20 -2.63 6.36
N SER A 196 -30.78 -1.53 6.86
CA SER A 196 -31.68 -0.64 6.10
C SER A 196 -31.07 0.71 5.72
N GLY A 197 -29.79 0.96 6.00
CA GLY A 197 -29.23 2.32 6.08
C GLY A 197 -28.13 2.74 5.08
N ALA A 198 -27.86 2.00 3.99
CA ALA A 198 -26.69 2.27 3.13
C ALA A 198 -26.92 2.02 1.63
N ASN A 199 -28.01 2.54 1.05
CA ASN A 199 -28.32 2.37 -0.37
C ASN A 199 -27.55 3.39 -1.25
N ILE A 200 -26.22 3.26 -1.31
CA ILE A 200 -25.36 4.13 -2.15
C ILE A 200 -25.47 3.70 -3.62
N LYS A 201 -26.45 4.29 -4.31
CA LYS A 201 -26.69 4.12 -5.75
C LYS A 201 -25.58 4.82 -6.56
N LEU A 202 -24.48 4.11 -6.80
CA LEU A 202 -23.44 4.52 -7.77
C LEU A 202 -23.98 4.35 -9.19
N GLU A 203 -24.62 5.38 -9.74
CA GLU A 203 -24.86 5.45 -11.18
C GLU A 203 -23.58 5.87 -11.92
N LEU A 204 -23.30 5.15 -12.99
CA LEU A 204 -22.18 5.42 -13.90
C LEU A 204 -22.64 6.42 -14.96
N ASN A 205 -21.90 7.53 -15.11
CA ASN A 205 -21.95 8.42 -16.26
C ASN A 205 -20.58 9.10 -16.41
#